data_AF-A0A8T3LJE1-F1
#
_entry.id   AF-A0A8T3LJE1-F1
#
_cell.length_a   1.000
_cell.length_b   1.000
_cell.length_c   1.000
_cell.angle_alpha   90.00
_cell.angle_beta   90.00
_cell.angle_gamma   90.00
#
_symmetry.space_group_name_H-M   'P 1'
#
loop_
_entity.id
_entity.type
_entity.pdbx_description
1 polymer ?
#
loop_
_entity_poly.entity_id
_entity_poly.type
_entity_poly.pdbx_seq_one_letter_code
_entity_poly.pdbx_strand_id
1 'polypeptide(L)'
;INALTINYDFSGSHTLRSDYGSQETDTSYLNLRNGLNIGPWRLRNYSTLNTSDGRAEYNSISTWIQRDIAALRSQIMIGDTWTASDIFDSTQIRGARLYTDNDML
;
A
#
# COMPACT_ATOMS: atom_id res chain seq x y z
N ILE A 1 5.89 -14.09 16.07
CA ILE A 1 6.78 -14.93 15.23
C ILE A 1 7.41 -14.04 14.17
N ASN A 2 8.61 -14.34 13.69
CA ASN A 2 9.17 -13.63 12.55
C ASN A 2 8.61 -14.25 11.26
N ALA A 3 8.04 -13.43 10.38
CA ALA A 3 7.40 -13.91 9.16
C ALA A 3 7.52 -12.88 8.04
N LEU A 4 7.75 -13.36 6.82
CA LEU A 4 7.65 -12.57 5.60
C LEU A 4 6.39 -13.03 4.86
N THR A 5 5.61 -12.07 4.40
CA THR A 5 4.37 -12.27 3.64
C THR A 5 4.44 -11.42 2.38
N ILE A 6 4.07 -12.01 1.26
CA ILE A 6 4.00 -11.35 -0.03
C ILE A 6 2.64 -11.68 -0.59
N ASN A 7 1.84 -10.66 -0.85
CA ASN A 7 0.55 -10.76 -1.50
C ASN A 7 0.65 -10.03 -2.84
N TYR A 8 0.26 -10.71 -3.91
CA TYR A 8 0.25 -10.13 -5.24
C TYR A 8 -1.12 -10.34 -5.86
N ASP A 9 -1.59 -9.35 -6.60
CA ASP A 9 -2.82 -9.41 -7.38
C ASP A 9 -2.51 -8.88 -8.77
N PHE A 10 -2.77 -9.68 -9.80
CA PHE A 10 -2.49 -9.34 -11.18
C PHE A 10 -3.79 -9.37 -11.98
N SER A 11 -4.08 -8.29 -12.69
CA SER A 11 -5.23 -8.17 -13.58
C SER A 11 -4.76 -7.61 -14.91
N GLY A 12 -5.38 -8.04 -16.01
CA GLY A 12 -5.11 -7.50 -17.34
C GLY A 12 -6.42 -7.31 -18.07
N SER A 13 -6.52 -6.26 -18.87
CA SER A 13 -7.67 -6.02 -19.73
C SER A 13 -7.21 -5.70 -21.15
N HIS A 14 -7.86 -6.37 -22.10
CA HIS A 14 -7.61 -6.22 -23.52
C HIS A 14 -8.85 -5.58 -24.13
N THR A 15 -8.70 -4.37 -24.68
CA THR A 15 -9.81 -3.63 -25.28
C THR A 15 -9.73 -3.73 -26.80
N LEU A 16 -10.56 -4.59 -27.39
CA LEU A 16 -10.75 -4.67 -28.84
C LEU A 16 -11.67 -3.52 -29.29
N ARG A 17 -11.15 -2.60 -30.10
CA ARG A 17 -11.93 -1.50 -30.68
C ARG A 17 -12.17 -1.80 -32.16
N SER A 18 -13.43 -1.98 -32.54
CA SER A 18 -13.83 -2.36 -33.91
C SER A 18 -13.93 -1.15 -34.84
N ASP A 19 -12.89 -0.33 -34.92
CA ASP A 19 -12.82 0.82 -35.84
C ASP A 19 -11.60 0.73 -36.76
N TYR A 20 -11.81 1.04 -38.04
CA TYR A 20 -10.84 0.86 -39.14
C TYR A 20 -9.62 1.78 -38.92
N GLY A 21 -8.59 1.28 -38.22
CA GLY A 21 -7.35 2.01 -37.93
C GLY A 21 -7.03 2.24 -36.44
N SER A 22 -7.73 1.60 -35.51
CA SER A 22 -7.50 1.78 -34.06
C SER A 22 -6.44 0.81 -33.50
N GLN A 23 -5.53 1.35 -32.67
CA GLN A 23 -4.53 0.58 -31.92
C GLN A 23 -5.21 -0.24 -30.82
N GLU A 24 -4.90 -1.54 -30.75
CA GLU A 24 -5.29 -2.40 -29.62
C GLU A 24 -4.55 -1.91 -28.37
N THR A 25 -5.30 -1.61 -27.31
CA THR A 25 -4.72 -1.18 -26.04
C THR A 25 -4.71 -2.35 -25.05
N ASP A 26 -3.51 -2.82 -24.76
CA ASP A 26 -3.24 -3.81 -23.72
C ASP A 26 -2.89 -3.11 -22.42
N THR A 27 -3.72 -3.34 -21.40
CA THR A 27 -3.47 -2.83 -20.04
C THR A 27 -3.27 -3.98 -19.08
N SER A 28 -2.25 -3.90 -18.24
CA SER A 28 -1.92 -4.87 -17.21
C SER A 28 -1.64 -4.15 -15.91
N TYR A 29 -2.27 -4.56 -14.84
CA TYR A 29 -2.17 -3.99 -13.52
C TYR A 29 -1.71 -5.06 -12.53
N LEU A 30 -0.60 -4.79 -11.86
CA LEU A 30 -0.04 -5.64 -10.81
C LEU A 30 -0.03 -4.86 -9.51
N ASN A 31 -0.58 -5.46 -8.47
CA ASN A 31 -0.62 -4.95 -7.12
C ASN A 31 0.25 -5.83 -6.23
N LEU A 32 1.16 -5.21 -5.47
CA LEU A 32 2.09 -5.91 -4.59
C LEU A 32 1.93 -5.35 -3.16
N ARG A 33 1.60 -6.23 -2.23
CA ARG A 33 1.54 -5.94 -0.79
C ARG A 33 2.50 -6.85 -0.06
N ASN A 34 3.61 -6.26 0.35
CA ASN A 34 4.66 -6.94 1.09
C ASN A 34 4.50 -6.64 2.58
N GLY A 35 4.66 -7.65 3.41
CA GLY A 35 4.58 -7.55 4.85
C GLY A 35 5.70 -8.33 5.53
N LEU A 36 6.48 -7.66 6.36
CA LEU A 36 7.53 -8.29 7.16
C LEU A 36 7.23 -8.05 8.64
N ASN A 37 7.13 -9.13 9.41
CA ASN A 37 6.90 -9.08 10.85
C ASN A 37 8.17 -9.60 11.54
N ILE A 38 8.79 -8.77 12.37
CA ILE A 38 9.98 -9.14 13.16
C ILE A 38 9.74 -8.69 14.61
N GLY A 39 9.53 -9.64 15.50
CA GLY A 39 9.14 -9.35 16.89
C GLY A 39 7.88 -8.46 16.95
N PRO A 40 7.93 -7.28 17.61
CA PRO A 40 6.81 -6.34 17.69
C PRO A 40 6.72 -5.38 16.49
N TRP A 41 7.71 -5.39 15.58
CA TRP A 41 7.76 -4.52 14.42
C TRP A 41 7.07 -5.18 13.23
N ARG A 42 6.26 -4.38 12.53
CA ARG A 42 5.57 -4.79 11.30
C ARG A 42 5.89 -3.76 10.24
N LEU A 43 6.66 -4.16 9.24
CA LEU A 43 6.89 -3.41 8.02
C LEU A 43 5.79 -3.80 7.02
N ARG A 44 5.23 -2.79 6.36
CA ARG A 44 4.26 -2.93 5.29
C ARG A 44 4.70 -2.05 4.12
N ASN A 45 4.66 -2.63 2.94
CA ASN A 45 4.98 -1.94 1.70
C ASN A 45 3.90 -2.26 0.67
N TYR A 46 3.39 -1.21 0.04
CA TYR A 46 2.32 -1.26 -0.94
C TYR A 46 2.77 -0.55 -2.20
N SER A 47 2.85 -1.31 -3.30
CA SER A 47 3.25 -0.81 -4.60
C SER A 47 2.37 -1.39 -5.70
N THR A 48 2.27 -0.65 -6.79
CA THR A 48 1.51 -1.03 -7.97
C THR A 48 2.34 -0.80 -9.21
N LEU A 49 2.25 -1.72 -10.15
CA LEU A 49 2.86 -1.61 -11.46
C LEU A 49 1.73 -1.63 -12.48
N ASN A 50 1.57 -0.55 -13.22
CA ASN A 50 0.62 -0.47 -14.31
C ASN A 50 1.38 -0.48 -15.63
N THR A 51 0.97 -1.32 -16.57
CA THR A 51 1.54 -1.37 -17.92
C THR A 51 0.43 -1.08 -18.92
N SER A 52 0.63 -0.10 -19.78
CA SER A 52 -0.31 0.23 -20.86
C SER A 52 0.48 0.50 -22.13
N ASP A 53 0.14 -0.15 -23.24
CA ASP A 53 0.77 0.06 -24.55
C ASP A 53 2.31 0.03 -24.51
N GLY A 54 2.86 -0.93 -23.77
CA GLY A 54 4.31 -1.12 -23.61
C GLY A 54 5.01 -0.13 -22.66
N ARG A 55 4.28 0.83 -22.06
CA ARG A 55 4.80 1.70 -21.00
C ARG A 55 4.48 1.11 -19.64
N ALA A 56 5.51 0.78 -18.88
CA ALA A 56 5.39 0.32 -17.49
C ALA A 56 5.61 1.49 -16.53
N GLU A 57 4.63 1.77 -15.69
CA GLU A 57 4.65 2.77 -14.64
C GLU A 57 4.63 2.07 -13.27
N TYR A 58 5.72 2.22 -12.53
CA TYR A 58 5.83 1.71 -11.17
C TYR A 58 5.52 2.81 -10.17
N ASN A 59 4.47 2.59 -9.37
CA ASN A 59 3.99 3.52 -8.36
C ASN A 59 4.14 2.90 -6.97
N SER A 60 5.00 3.50 -6.14
CA SER A 60 5.12 3.15 -4.73
C SER A 60 4.10 3.95 -3.93
N ILE A 61 2.98 3.31 -3.57
CA ILE A 61 1.84 4.00 -2.95
C ILE A 61 2.14 4.36 -1.49
N SER A 62 2.68 3.43 -0.72
CA SER A 62 2.90 3.65 0.71
C SER A 62 3.82 2.60 1.32
N THR A 63 4.78 3.06 2.11
CA THR A 63 5.63 2.19 2.93
C THR A 63 5.67 2.70 4.35
N TRP A 64 5.33 1.85 5.31
CA TRP A 64 5.36 2.21 6.72
C TRP A 64 5.83 1.05 7.60
N ILE A 65 6.43 1.43 8.71
CA ILE A 65 6.83 0.56 9.80
C ILE A 65 5.93 0.91 10.97
N GLN A 66 5.25 -0.08 11.53
CA GLN A 66 4.46 0.08 12.74
C GLN A 66 4.96 -0.83 13.86
N ARG A 67 4.76 -0.39 15.10
CA ARG A 67 4.99 -1.17 16.30
C ARG A 67 3.94 -0.87 17.34
N ASP A 68 3.43 -1.92 17.96
CA ASP A 68 2.49 -1.79 19.07
C ASP A 68 3.28 -1.70 20.39
N ILE A 69 2.88 -0.79 21.25
CA ILE A 69 3.45 -0.57 22.57
C ILE A 69 2.35 -0.89 23.60
N ALA A 70 2.31 -2.15 24.04
CA ALA A 70 1.33 -2.62 25.01
C ALA A 70 1.36 -1.82 26.33
N ALA A 71 2.55 -1.38 26.77
CA ALA A 71 2.72 -0.59 27.99
C ALA A 71 1.97 0.76 27.97
N LEU A 72 1.78 1.34 26.77
CA LEU A 72 1.13 2.64 26.57
C LEU A 72 -0.23 2.48 25.88
N ARG A 73 -0.68 1.25 25.59
CA ARG A 73 -1.85 0.96 24.73
C ARG A 73 -1.84 1.82 23.45
N SER A 74 -0.67 1.96 22.84
CA SER A 74 -0.42 2.89 21.74
C SER A 74 0.31 2.21 20.60
N GLN A 75 0.06 2.64 19.37
CA GLN A 75 0.80 2.21 18.18
C GLN A 75 1.64 3.37 17.65
N ILE A 76 2.91 3.08 17.38
CA ILE A 76 3.79 3.98 16.64
C ILE A 76 3.83 3.55 15.17
N MET A 77 3.71 4.51 14.26
CA MET A 77 3.82 4.32 12.81
C MET A 77 4.83 5.32 12.24
N ILE A 78 5.74 4.85 11.40
CA ILE A 78 6.82 5.65 10.81
C ILE A 78 6.87 5.35 9.31
N GLY A 79 6.87 6.38 8.48
CA GLY A 79 6.87 6.28 7.02
C GLY A 79 5.70 7.02 6.39
N ASP A 80 5.14 6.47 5.32
CA ASP A 80 3.93 6.99 4.69
C ASP A 80 2.72 6.62 5.54
N THR A 81 2.11 7.59 6.19
CA THR A 81 0.95 7.42 7.07
C THR A 81 -0.15 8.39 6.68
N TRP A 82 -1.37 8.14 7.15
CA TRP A 82 -2.51 9.03 6.96
C TRP A 82 -2.80 9.77 8.27
N THR A 83 -3.14 11.05 8.18
CA THR A 83 -3.63 11.82 9.34
C THR A 83 -4.98 11.30 9.80
N ALA A 84 -5.26 11.42 11.11
CA ALA A 84 -6.56 11.07 11.67
C ALA A 84 -7.63 11.98 11.05
N SER A 85 -8.71 11.38 10.54
CA SER A 85 -9.78 12.13 9.85
C SER A 85 -10.87 12.65 10.80
N ASP A 86 -10.60 12.65 12.11
CA ASP A 86 -11.63 12.96 13.13
C ASP A 86 -12.09 14.42 13.10
N ILE A 87 -11.25 15.33 12.59
CA ILE A 87 -11.55 16.78 12.53
C ILE A 87 -11.21 17.38 11.14
N PHE A 88 -10.27 16.78 10.40
CA PHE A 88 -9.80 17.27 9.10
C PHE A 88 -9.83 16.15 8.04
N ASP A 89 -9.73 16.52 6.77
CA ASP A 89 -9.56 15.56 5.69
C ASP A 89 -8.28 14.74 5.86
N SER A 90 -8.37 13.42 5.64
CA SER A 90 -7.22 12.53 5.72
C SER A 90 -6.26 12.87 4.59
N THR A 91 -5.05 13.32 4.93
CA THR A 91 -3.98 13.53 3.98
C THR A 91 -2.85 12.56 4.24
N GLN A 92 -2.19 12.14 3.16
CA GLN A 92 -1.03 11.28 3.26
C GLN A 92 0.18 12.13 3.64
N ILE A 93 0.79 11.81 4.76
CA ILE A 93 2.01 12.46 5.25
C ILE A 93 3.13 11.43 5.32
N ARG A 94 4.36 11.88 5.10
CA ARG A 94 5.55 11.08 5.38
C ARG A 94 6.19 11.56 6.67
N GLY A 95 6.14 10.75 7.71
CA GLY A 95 6.63 11.15 9.04
C GLY A 95 6.51 10.06 10.09
N ALA A 96 6.39 10.47 11.34
CA ALA A 96 6.13 9.58 12.46
C ALA A 96 4.84 10.00 13.18
N ARG A 97 4.02 9.02 13.53
CA ARG A 97 2.78 9.18 14.27
C ARG A 97 2.77 8.22 15.45
N LEU A 98 2.36 8.72 16.61
CA LEU A 98 2.02 7.91 17.78
C LEU A 98 0.54 8.14 18.07
N TYR A 99 -0.23 7.07 18.19
CA TYR A 99 -1.65 7.17 18.52
C TYR A 99 -2.08 6.05 19.46
N THR A 100 -3.05 6.34 20.32
CA THR A 100 -3.65 5.35 21.21
C THR A 100 -4.59 4.45 20.40
N ASP A 101 -4.49 3.15 20.60
CA ASP A 101 -5.34 2.17 19.94
C ASP A 101 -6.34 1.59 20.94
N ASN A 102 -7.61 1.92 20.75
CA ASN A 102 -8.69 1.46 21.63
C ASN A 102 -9.09 0.00 21.36
N ASP A 103 -8.66 -0.61 20.23
CA ASP A 103 -8.89 -2.03 19.98
C ASP A 103 -7.97 -2.94 20.85
N MET A 104 -7.01 -2.36 21.57
CA MET A 104 -6.19 -3.07 22.57
C MET A 104 -6.90 -3.27 23.92
N LEU A 105 -8.24 -3.28 23.96
CA LEU A 105 -9.05 -3.34 25.18
C LEU A 105 -8.93 -4.69 25.93
#